data_AF-A0A6I8RJS3-F1
#
_entry.id   AF-A0A6I8RJS3-F1
#
_cell.length_a   1.000
_cell.length_b   1.000
_cell.length_c   1.000
_cell.angle_alpha   90.00
_cell.angle_beta   90.00
_cell.angle_gamma   90.00
#
_symmetry.space_group_name_H-M   'P 1'
#
loop_
_entity.id
_entity.type
_entity.pdbx_description
1 polymer ?
#
loop_
_entity_poly.entity_id
_entity_poly.type
_entity_poly.pdbx_seq_one_letter_code
_entity_poly.pdbx_strand_id
1 'polypeptide(L)'
;METVYSTVFEKAPASGKKKCSTRKLIFILMGQMFLVLIIMAALLFITFSEKSPCGSCWKQFNGSFYYFEATRMKWIEARSSCSKMNSDLVIINSEMEQEYLKSLTADDNYWIGLQKINDVWTWVDKTIMEESSGFWHEGEPNNMGGKENCVALTGSGDWNDASCFNRKFHAICKK
;
A
#
# COMPACT_ATOMS: atom_id res chain seq x y z
N MET A 1 22.97 1.17 -101.32
CA MET A 1 23.02 1.74 -99.96
C MET A 1 21.58 2.10 -99.60
N GLU A 2 21.04 1.37 -98.62
CA GLU A 2 19.87 1.66 -97.73
C GLU A 2 18.46 1.81 -98.38
N THR A 3 17.52 0.85 -98.21
CA THR A 3 16.50 0.61 -97.13
C THR A 3 15.41 1.71 -97.06
N VAL A 4 14.09 1.45 -96.93
CA VAL A 4 13.35 0.96 -95.74
C VAL A 4 11.85 0.69 -96.09
N TYR A 5 11.24 -0.30 -95.42
CA TYR A 5 9.80 -0.63 -95.33
C TYR A 5 9.11 0.02 -94.10
N SER A 6 7.81 0.34 -94.15
CA SER A 6 6.88 0.27 -92.99
C SER A 6 5.42 0.22 -93.47
N THR A 7 4.65 -0.87 -93.34
CA THR A 7 3.89 -1.45 -92.19
C THR A 7 2.72 -0.62 -91.62
N VAL A 8 1.58 -1.32 -91.52
CA VAL A 8 0.21 -0.90 -91.23
C VAL A 8 -0.05 -0.82 -89.71
N PHE A 9 -0.83 0.17 -89.26
CA PHE A 9 -1.29 0.33 -87.87
C PHE A 9 -2.71 -0.20 -87.67
N GLU A 10 -2.88 -1.13 -86.72
CA GLU A 10 -4.17 -1.63 -86.24
C GLU A 10 -4.42 -1.11 -84.80
N LYS A 11 -5.63 -0.57 -84.52
CA LYS A 11 -6.01 0.00 -83.21
C LYS A 11 -6.51 -1.09 -82.25
N ALA A 12 -5.95 -1.13 -81.05
CA ALA A 12 -6.42 -1.95 -79.92
C ALA A 12 -7.54 -1.24 -79.09
N PRO A 13 -8.40 -1.99 -78.36
CA PRO A 13 -9.50 -1.44 -77.57
C PRO A 13 -9.05 -0.93 -76.19
N ALA A 14 -9.74 0.10 -75.68
CA ALA A 14 -9.44 0.74 -74.40
C ALA A 14 -9.85 -0.13 -73.20
N SER A 15 -8.91 -0.38 -72.27
CA SER A 15 -9.18 -1.04 -70.99
C SER A 15 -9.57 -0.02 -69.91
N GLY A 16 -10.71 -0.25 -69.26
CA GLY A 16 -11.20 0.58 -68.15
C GLY A 16 -10.34 0.39 -66.90
N LYS A 17 -9.67 1.46 -66.46
CA LYS A 17 -8.89 1.48 -65.22
C LYS A 17 -9.82 1.44 -64.00
N LYS A 18 -9.78 0.36 -63.21
CA LYS A 18 -10.42 0.30 -61.89
C LYS A 18 -9.74 1.31 -60.96
N LYS A 19 -10.46 2.33 -60.48
CA LYS A 19 -9.96 3.30 -59.49
C LYS A 19 -9.71 2.61 -58.16
N CYS A 20 -8.45 2.54 -57.74
CA CYS A 20 -8.07 2.13 -56.40
C CYS A 20 -8.59 3.17 -55.39
N SER A 21 -9.51 2.77 -54.51
CA SER A 21 -10.20 3.68 -53.58
C SER A 21 -9.36 3.94 -52.33
N THR A 22 -8.53 4.99 -52.39
CA THR A 22 -7.69 5.49 -51.29
C THR A 22 -8.50 5.86 -50.02
N ARG A 23 -9.81 6.10 -50.17
CA ARG A 23 -10.71 6.44 -49.05
C ARG A 23 -10.87 5.28 -48.06
N LYS A 24 -10.93 4.03 -48.52
CA LYS A 24 -11.05 2.86 -47.63
C LYS A 24 -9.81 2.66 -46.77
N LEU A 25 -8.62 2.94 -47.31
CA LEU A 25 -7.36 2.79 -46.59
C LEU A 25 -7.22 3.81 -45.46
N ILE A 26 -7.68 5.05 -45.65
CA ILE A 26 -7.66 6.09 -44.61
C ILE A 26 -8.58 5.74 -43.44
N PHE A 27 -9.79 5.21 -43.68
CA PHE A 27 -10.69 4.78 -42.59
C PHE A 27 -10.14 3.58 -41.81
N ILE A 28 -9.45 2.66 -42.48
CA ILE A 28 -8.77 1.53 -41.81
C ILE A 28 -7.60 2.03 -40.96
N LEU A 29 -6.78 2.95 -41.49
CA LEU A 29 -5.66 3.53 -40.77
C LEU A 29 -6.12 4.41 -39.59
N MET A 30 -7.19 5.19 -39.75
CA MET A 30 -7.79 5.98 -38.66
C MET A 30 -8.40 5.08 -37.57
N GLY A 31 -9.06 3.97 -37.95
CA GLY A 31 -9.60 2.99 -37.02
C GLY A 31 -8.52 2.20 -36.27
N GLN A 32 -7.44 1.82 -36.97
CA GLN A 32 -6.27 1.19 -36.35
C GLN A 32 -5.56 2.16 -35.39
N MET A 33 -5.45 3.44 -35.74
CA MET A 33 -4.85 4.46 -34.87
C MET A 33 -5.69 4.68 -33.60
N PHE A 34 -7.02 4.67 -33.69
CA PHE A 34 -7.91 4.77 -32.54
C PHE A 34 -7.83 3.53 -31.62
N LEU A 35 -7.78 2.32 -32.21
CA LEU A 35 -7.60 1.09 -31.45
C LEU A 35 -6.22 1.04 -30.76
N VAL A 36 -5.16 1.48 -31.44
CA VAL A 36 -3.82 1.61 -30.85
C VAL A 36 -3.82 2.62 -29.71
N LEU A 37 -4.52 3.75 -29.83
CA LEU A 37 -4.65 4.73 -28.74
C LEU A 37 -5.42 4.18 -27.54
N ILE A 38 -6.47 3.38 -27.74
CA ILE A 38 -7.19 2.71 -26.64
C ILE A 38 -6.31 1.66 -25.97
N ILE A 39 -5.57 0.86 -26.75
CA ILE A 39 -4.63 -0.13 -26.19
C ILE A 39 -3.52 0.58 -25.44
N MET A 40 -2.95 1.66 -25.96
CA MET A 40 -1.94 2.45 -25.27
C MET A 40 -2.50 3.11 -24.01
N ALA A 41 -3.73 3.64 -24.04
CA ALA A 41 -4.39 4.18 -22.85
C ALA A 41 -4.67 3.09 -21.81
N ALA A 42 -5.12 1.90 -22.22
CA ALA A 42 -5.34 0.76 -21.32
C ALA A 42 -4.02 0.23 -20.76
N LEU A 43 -2.96 0.14 -21.56
CA LEU A 43 -1.63 -0.25 -21.10
C LEU A 43 -1.03 0.81 -20.16
N LEU A 44 -1.24 2.10 -20.44
CA LEU A 44 -0.89 3.19 -19.53
C LEU A 44 -1.71 3.13 -18.23
N PHE A 45 -2.98 2.77 -18.26
CA PHE A 45 -3.81 2.57 -17.07
C PHE A 45 -3.38 1.33 -16.25
N ILE A 46 -2.98 0.23 -16.90
CA ILE A 46 -2.51 -1.00 -16.24
C ILE A 46 -1.13 -0.79 -15.61
N THR A 47 -0.23 -0.02 -16.24
CA THR A 47 1.07 0.36 -15.66
C THR A 47 0.96 1.49 -14.63
N PHE A 48 -0.15 2.25 -14.63
CA PHE A 48 -0.46 3.28 -13.63
C PHE A 48 -1.17 2.71 -12.39
N SER A 49 -1.41 1.39 -12.30
CA SER A 49 -1.68 0.75 -11.02
C SER A 49 -0.50 1.07 -10.11
N GLU A 50 -0.73 1.98 -9.17
CA GLU A 50 0.23 2.61 -8.29
C GLU A 50 1.30 1.61 -7.86
N LYS A 51 2.47 1.64 -8.52
CA LYS A 51 3.68 1.36 -7.76
C LYS A 51 3.82 2.53 -6.83
N SER A 52 3.18 2.42 -5.67
CA SER A 52 3.50 3.24 -4.51
C SER A 52 5.03 3.28 -4.41
N PRO A 53 5.67 4.45 -4.24
CA PRO A 53 7.13 4.61 -4.23
C PRO A 53 7.88 3.77 -3.18
N CYS A 54 7.19 2.92 -2.43
CA CYS A 54 7.74 1.78 -1.73
C CYS A 54 6.84 0.57 -2.06
N GLY A 55 7.40 -0.52 -2.58
CA GLY A 55 6.70 -1.80 -2.57
C GLY A 55 6.43 -2.16 -1.12
N SER A 56 5.17 -2.03 -0.68
CA SER A 56 4.68 -2.21 0.69
C SER A 56 5.60 -1.69 1.81
N CYS A 57 5.28 -0.54 2.40
CA CYS A 57 5.90 -0.05 3.66
C CYS A 57 5.68 -0.99 4.88
N TRP A 58 4.99 -2.12 4.69
CA TRP A 58 4.80 -3.13 5.72
C TRP A 58 6.02 -4.03 5.85
N LYS A 59 6.46 -4.24 7.09
CA LYS A 59 7.45 -5.25 7.45
C LYS A 59 6.75 -6.58 7.70
N GLN A 60 7.32 -7.69 7.26
CA GLN A 60 6.74 -9.02 7.48
C GLN A 60 7.53 -9.77 8.56
N PHE A 61 6.81 -10.41 9.48
CA PHE A 61 7.40 -11.29 10.48
C PHE A 61 6.41 -12.36 10.92
N ASN A 62 6.85 -13.62 10.90
CA ASN A 62 6.09 -14.79 11.31
C ASN A 62 4.64 -14.85 10.75
N GLY A 63 4.48 -14.55 9.46
CA GLY A 63 3.18 -14.57 8.77
C GLY A 63 2.27 -13.35 9.02
N SER A 64 2.67 -12.41 9.86
CA SER A 64 1.96 -11.13 10.08
C SER A 64 2.67 -9.98 9.36
N PHE A 65 1.94 -8.90 9.10
CA PHE A 65 2.47 -7.66 8.53
C PHE A 65 2.36 -6.50 9.51
N TYR A 66 3.43 -5.74 9.66
CA TYR A 66 3.56 -4.62 10.61
C TYR A 66 3.81 -3.31 9.89
N TYR A 67 3.13 -2.25 10.30
CA TYR A 67 3.34 -0.90 9.79
C TYR A 67 3.63 0.05 10.96
N PHE A 68 4.72 0.81 10.83
CA PHE A 68 5.17 1.76 11.84
C PHE A 68 4.78 3.17 11.36
N GLU A 69 3.79 3.76 12.03
CA GLU A 69 3.28 5.09 11.69
C GLU A 69 4.35 6.17 11.91
N ALA A 70 4.65 6.94 10.87
CA ALA A 70 5.62 8.04 10.97
C ALA A 70 5.08 9.23 11.77
N THR A 71 3.76 9.38 11.88
CA THR A 71 3.13 10.51 12.57
C THR A 71 2.89 10.17 14.04
N ARG A 72 3.09 11.15 14.92
CA ARG A 72 2.75 11.01 16.35
C ARG A 72 1.30 11.40 16.60
N MET A 73 0.60 10.66 17.45
CA MET A 73 -0.84 10.79 17.64
C MET A 73 -1.30 10.24 18.99
N LYS A 74 -2.57 10.47 19.34
CA LYS A 74 -3.20 9.84 20.51
C LYS A 74 -3.53 8.38 20.24
N TRP A 75 -3.75 7.59 21.28
CA TRP A 75 -4.06 6.17 21.12
C TRP A 75 -5.31 5.91 20.25
N ILE A 76 -6.38 6.69 20.41
CA ILE A 76 -7.60 6.54 19.60
C ILE A 76 -7.38 6.93 18.12
N GLU A 77 -6.53 7.93 17.88
CA GLU A 77 -6.14 8.35 16.54
C GLU A 77 -5.25 7.28 15.88
N ALA A 78 -4.36 6.66 16.67
CA ALA A 78 -3.51 5.53 16.27
C ALA A 78 -4.34 4.33 15.81
N ARG A 79 -5.32 3.92 16.62
CA ARG A 79 -6.26 2.86 16.25
C ARG A 79 -7.00 3.19 14.96
N SER A 80 -7.51 4.42 14.84
CA SER A 80 -8.20 4.87 13.63
C SER A 80 -7.28 4.83 12.40
N SER A 81 -6.00 5.18 12.54
CA SER A 81 -5.02 5.13 11.45
C SER A 81 -4.81 3.69 10.96
N CYS A 82 -4.60 2.75 11.89
CA CYS A 82 -4.48 1.33 11.55
C CYS A 82 -5.74 0.80 10.86
N SER A 83 -6.93 1.14 11.37
CA SER A 83 -8.21 0.71 10.77
C SER A 83 -8.39 1.19 9.33
N LYS A 84 -7.94 2.40 8.98
CA LYS A 84 -7.99 2.91 7.60
C LYS A 84 -7.14 2.09 6.62
N MET A 85 -6.15 1.36 7.13
CA MET A 85 -5.30 0.46 6.36
C MET A 85 -5.72 -1.01 6.43
N ASN A 86 -6.97 -1.29 6.86
CA ASN A 86 -7.48 -2.65 7.08
C ASN A 86 -6.60 -3.46 8.04
N SER A 87 -6.18 -2.84 9.13
CA SER A 87 -5.37 -3.41 10.22
C SER A 87 -5.89 -2.90 11.57
N ASP A 88 -5.33 -3.34 12.69
CA ASP A 88 -5.56 -2.72 14.00
C ASP A 88 -4.21 -2.46 14.70
N LEU A 89 -4.23 -1.78 15.84
CA LEU A 89 -3.02 -1.66 16.68
C LEU A 89 -2.50 -3.06 17.04
N VAL A 90 -1.19 -3.21 17.10
CA VAL A 90 -0.55 -4.51 17.31
C VAL A 90 -0.96 -5.15 18.64
N ILE A 91 -1.38 -6.41 18.56
CA ILE A 91 -1.50 -7.32 19.70
C ILE A 91 -0.25 -8.22 19.68
N ILE A 92 0.48 -8.23 20.80
CA ILE A 92 1.73 -8.97 20.96
C ILE A 92 1.42 -10.30 21.62
N ASN A 93 1.55 -11.40 20.86
CA ASN A 93 1.09 -12.72 21.27
C ASN A 93 2.22 -13.68 21.69
N SER A 94 3.48 -13.24 21.60
CA SER A 94 4.63 -14.09 21.93
C SER A 94 5.87 -13.28 22.27
N GLU A 95 6.78 -13.89 23.01
CA GLU A 95 8.11 -13.34 23.30
C GLU A 95 8.89 -13.07 22.01
N MET A 96 8.79 -13.95 21.00
CA MET A 96 9.47 -13.76 19.72
C MET A 96 8.95 -12.53 18.96
N GLU A 97 7.65 -12.25 19.05
CA GLU A 97 7.06 -11.04 18.50
C GLU A 97 7.49 -9.79 19.28
N GLN A 98 7.52 -9.86 20.61
CA GLN A 98 8.02 -8.78 21.46
C GLN A 98 9.46 -8.40 21.09
N GLU A 99 10.37 -9.39 20.99
CA GLU A 99 11.76 -9.16 20.61
C GLU A 99 11.90 -8.60 19.19
N TYR A 100 11.07 -9.07 18.25
CA TYR A 100 11.04 -8.51 16.90
C TYR A 100 10.65 -7.03 16.92
N LEU A 101 9.60 -6.66 17.64
CA LEU A 101 9.15 -5.27 17.72
C LEU A 101 10.18 -4.38 18.43
N LYS A 102 10.78 -4.89 19.52
CA LYS A 102 11.88 -4.23 20.25
C LYS A 102 13.08 -3.93 19.35
N SER A 103 13.40 -4.82 18.41
CA SER A 103 14.48 -4.58 17.43
C SER A 103 14.19 -3.44 16.44
N LEU A 104 12.93 -2.96 16.37
CA LEU A 104 12.45 -1.98 15.39
C LEU A 104 12.00 -0.65 16.01
N THR A 105 11.76 -0.60 17.33
CA THR A 105 11.30 0.62 18.01
C THR A 105 12.38 1.71 18.06
N ALA A 106 13.66 1.34 18.17
CA ALA A 106 14.77 2.30 18.35
C ALA A 106 14.43 3.35 19.44
N ASP A 107 14.86 4.61 19.34
CA ASP A 107 14.64 5.61 20.41
C ASP A 107 13.21 6.22 20.46
N ASP A 108 12.26 5.72 19.66
CA ASP A 108 10.89 6.23 19.59
C ASP A 108 9.89 5.37 20.38
N ASN A 109 8.78 5.98 20.79
CA ASN A 109 7.71 5.29 21.52
C ASN A 109 6.51 5.05 20.61
N TYR A 110 5.88 3.87 20.73
CA TYR A 110 4.82 3.43 19.84
C TYR A 110 3.62 2.87 20.60
N TRP A 111 2.42 3.37 20.30
CA TRP A 111 1.18 2.77 20.78
C TRP A 111 1.03 1.32 20.31
N ILE A 112 0.61 0.46 21.24
CA ILE A 112 0.17 -0.92 20.97
C ILE A 112 -1.32 -1.06 21.29
N GLY A 113 -1.91 -2.20 20.93
CA GLY A 113 -3.34 -2.45 21.00
C GLY A 113 -3.91 -2.68 22.39
N LEU A 114 -3.21 -2.28 23.47
CA LEU A 114 -3.63 -2.53 24.84
C LEU A 114 -4.11 -1.24 25.51
N GLN A 115 -5.29 -1.30 26.12
CA GLN A 115 -5.86 -0.22 26.94
C GLN A 115 -6.56 -0.77 28.18
N LYS A 116 -6.78 0.06 29.18
CA LYS A 116 -7.52 -0.27 30.40
C LYS A 116 -8.99 0.13 30.22
N ILE A 117 -9.90 -0.84 30.32
CA ILE A 117 -11.36 -0.64 30.26
C ILE A 117 -11.94 -1.16 31.57
N ASN A 118 -12.59 -0.29 32.34
CA ASN A 118 -13.10 -0.61 33.68
C ASN A 118 -12.04 -1.28 34.57
N ASP A 119 -10.85 -0.69 34.62
CA ASP A 119 -9.68 -1.17 35.37
C ASP A 119 -9.10 -2.53 34.92
N VAL A 120 -9.51 -3.04 33.75
CA VAL A 120 -9.01 -4.30 33.18
C VAL A 120 -8.24 -4.05 31.88
N TRP A 121 -7.03 -4.60 31.78
CA TRP A 121 -6.23 -4.58 30.54
C TRP A 121 -6.92 -5.40 29.45
N THR A 122 -7.26 -4.72 28.36
CA THR A 122 -8.06 -5.26 27.25
C THR A 122 -7.41 -4.91 25.92
N TRP A 123 -7.13 -5.92 25.12
CA TRP A 123 -6.62 -5.77 23.76
C TRP A 123 -7.70 -5.23 22.81
N VAL A 124 -7.28 -4.69 21.66
CA VAL A 124 -8.19 -4.15 20.63
C VAL A 124 -9.17 -5.19 20.06
N ASP A 125 -8.84 -6.48 20.14
CA ASP A 125 -9.71 -7.61 19.78
C ASP A 125 -10.69 -8.03 20.90
N LYS A 126 -10.67 -7.30 22.02
CA LYS A 126 -11.48 -7.50 23.23
C LYS A 126 -11.04 -8.66 24.12
N THR A 127 -9.89 -9.29 23.85
CA THR A 127 -9.31 -10.25 24.79
C THR A 127 -8.78 -9.54 26.03
N ILE A 128 -9.00 -10.15 27.20
CA ILE A 128 -8.49 -9.64 28.48
C ILE A 128 -7.08 -10.18 28.70
N MET A 129 -6.21 -9.34 29.22
CA MET A 129 -4.82 -9.68 29.54
C MET A 129 -4.61 -9.58 31.05
N GLU A 130 -3.99 -10.60 31.64
CA GLU A 130 -3.50 -10.53 33.01
C GLU A 130 -2.29 -9.59 33.08
N GLU A 131 -2.26 -8.67 34.06
CA GLU A 131 -1.19 -7.67 34.17
C GLU A 131 0.20 -8.31 34.22
N SER A 132 0.38 -9.41 34.95
CA SER A 132 1.66 -10.13 35.08
C SER A 132 2.17 -10.78 33.78
N SER A 133 1.34 -10.85 32.73
CA SER A 133 1.73 -11.43 31.45
C SER A 133 2.34 -10.43 30.46
N GLY A 134 2.33 -9.13 30.80
CA GLY A 134 2.88 -8.10 29.94
C GLY A 134 4.41 -8.02 29.97
N PHE A 135 4.99 -7.55 28.87
CA PHE A 135 6.44 -7.28 28.77
C PHE A 135 6.77 -5.87 29.30
N TRP A 136 6.34 -5.60 30.53
CA TRP A 136 6.48 -4.30 31.18
C TRP A 136 7.93 -3.90 31.38
N HIS A 137 8.21 -2.61 31.20
CA HIS A 137 9.42 -1.99 31.71
C HIS A 137 9.45 -2.14 33.24
N GLU A 138 10.65 -2.20 33.82
CA GLU A 138 10.79 -2.28 35.28
C GLU A 138 10.06 -1.11 35.95
N GLY A 139 9.17 -1.44 36.89
CA GLY A 139 8.34 -0.46 37.60
C GLY A 139 6.97 -0.18 36.97
N GLU A 140 6.69 -0.70 35.77
CA GLU A 140 5.40 -0.53 35.08
C GLU A 140 4.47 -1.74 35.26
N PRO A 141 3.15 -1.56 35.13
CA PRO A 141 2.45 -0.28 34.95
C PRO A 141 2.33 0.50 36.27
N ASN A 142 2.67 1.79 36.27
CA ASN A 142 2.72 2.61 37.47
C ASN A 142 1.51 3.56 37.65
N ASN A 143 0.68 3.70 36.61
CA ASN A 143 -0.48 4.59 36.57
C ASN A 143 -0.18 6.04 37.02
N MET A 144 0.86 6.66 36.46
CA MET A 144 1.34 7.97 36.88
C MET A 144 0.23 9.02 36.82
N GLY A 145 -0.07 9.65 37.96
CA GLY A 145 -1.12 10.65 38.05
C GLY A 145 -2.54 10.12 37.83
N GLY A 146 -2.75 8.79 37.86
CA GLY A 146 -4.05 8.13 37.83
C GLY A 146 -4.76 8.18 36.48
N LYS A 147 -4.03 8.35 35.37
CA LYS A 147 -4.61 8.62 34.04
C LYS A 147 -3.97 7.80 32.92
N GLU A 148 -3.20 6.77 33.25
CA GLU A 148 -2.44 5.99 32.26
C GLU A 148 -3.16 4.69 31.91
N ASN A 149 -4.05 4.82 30.93
CA ASN A 149 -4.99 3.76 30.55
C ASN A 149 -4.70 3.18 29.16
N CYS A 150 -3.56 3.51 28.55
CA CYS A 150 -3.15 2.99 27.24
C CYS A 150 -1.68 2.60 27.28
N VAL A 151 -1.27 1.61 26.50
CA VAL A 151 0.10 1.07 26.57
C VAL A 151 0.88 1.37 25.31
N ALA A 152 2.15 1.72 25.48
CA ALA A 152 3.11 1.90 24.40
C ALA A 152 4.37 1.05 24.63
N LEU A 153 5.02 0.65 23.53
CA LEU A 153 6.42 0.28 23.58
C LEU A 153 7.25 1.55 23.77
N THR A 154 8.18 1.50 24.71
CA THR A 154 9.18 2.55 24.91
C THR A 154 10.30 2.44 23.87
N GLY A 155 11.23 3.39 23.86
CA GLY A 155 12.43 3.28 23.04
C GLY A 155 13.31 2.05 23.38
N SER A 156 13.25 1.52 24.60
CA SER A 156 13.91 0.23 24.91
C SER A 156 13.13 -0.97 24.37
N GLY A 157 11.93 -0.77 23.84
CA GLY A 157 11.01 -1.80 23.37
C GLY A 157 10.15 -2.44 24.46
N ASP A 158 10.35 -2.10 25.73
CA ASP A 158 9.56 -2.62 26.85
C ASP A 158 8.29 -1.78 27.05
N TRP A 159 7.25 -2.34 27.68
CA TRP A 159 5.93 -1.72 27.76
C TRP A 159 5.83 -0.69 28.88
N ASN A 160 5.12 0.39 28.62
CA ASN A 160 4.81 1.43 29.60
C ASN A 160 3.35 1.86 29.44
N ASP A 161 2.59 1.94 30.54
CA ASP A 161 1.29 2.60 30.52
C ASP A 161 1.46 4.11 30.45
N ALA A 162 0.63 4.76 29.66
CA ALA A 162 0.68 6.19 29.42
C ALA A 162 -0.72 6.76 29.28
N SER A 163 -0.82 8.08 29.46
CA SER A 163 -2.07 8.77 29.15
C SER A 163 -2.45 8.56 27.68
N CYS A 164 -3.65 8.02 27.44
CA CYS A 164 -4.20 7.81 26.08
C CYS A 164 -4.24 9.08 25.22
N PHE A 165 -4.20 10.27 25.86
CA PHE A 165 -4.19 11.57 25.20
C PHE A 165 -2.79 12.10 24.88
N ASN A 166 -1.73 11.38 25.25
CA ASN A 166 -0.37 11.73 24.88
C ASN A 166 -0.22 11.70 23.35
N ARG A 167 0.34 12.78 22.79
CA ARG A 167 0.52 12.97 21.34
C ARG A 167 1.97 12.78 20.90
N LYS A 168 2.83 12.26 21.78
CA LYS A 168 4.26 12.10 21.49
C LYS A 168 4.60 10.70 20.94
N PHE A 169 3.63 9.81 20.80
CA PHE A 169 3.87 8.43 20.41
C PHE A 169 3.39 8.16 18.99
N HIS A 170 4.13 7.31 18.31
CA HIS A 170 3.79 6.73 17.02
C HIS A 170 2.81 5.56 17.23
N ALA A 171 2.56 4.75 16.20
CA ALA A 171 1.71 3.58 16.29
C ALA A 171 2.34 2.39 15.55
N ILE A 172 2.12 1.18 16.04
CA ILE A 172 2.41 -0.05 15.30
C ILE A 172 1.08 -0.71 14.94
N CYS A 173 0.82 -0.82 13.65
CA CYS A 173 -0.34 -1.53 13.12
C CYS A 173 0.04 -2.97 12.74
N LYS A 174 -0.89 -3.92 12.90
CA LYS A 174 -0.71 -5.32 12.53
C LYS A 174 -1.93 -5.84 11.75
N LYS A 175 -1.68 -6.68 10.74
CA LYS A 175 -2.69 -7.47 10.02
C LYS A 175 -2.18 -8.89 9.75
#